data_AF-A0A7W0TFP4-F1
#
_entry.id   AF-A0A7W0TFP4-F1
#
_cell.length_a   1.000
_cell.length_b   1.000
_cell.length_c   1.000
_cell.angle_alpha   90.00
_cell.angle_beta   90.00
_cell.angle_gamma   90.00
#
_symmetry.space_group_name_H-M   'P 1'
#
loop_
_entity.id
_entity.type
_entity.pdbx_description
1 polymer ?
#
loop_
_entity_poly.entity_id
_entity_poly.type
_entity_poly.pdbx_seq_one_letter_code
_entity_poly.pdbx_strand_id
1 'polypeptide(L)'
;MSTDAVTLELDLDVFAGPFDLLLSLILRDELDLLEVELADVVLAYLDHLGARDELDLESATEFLVLIAALLELKSRLMLPGEEIEELEQLAPAEAAEELLERLLAYARFRGAGAELARRRAAELSSLFRSAPL
;
A
#
# COMPACT_ATOMS: atom_id res chain seq x y z
N MET A 1 -4.07 -8.97 -33.70
CA MET A 1 -3.48 -8.16 -32.63
C MET A 1 -4.60 -7.37 -32.00
N SER A 2 -5.23 -7.94 -30.97
CA SER A 2 -6.19 -7.24 -30.11
C SER A 2 -5.49 -7.16 -28.77
N THR A 3 -5.00 -5.98 -28.41
CA THR A 3 -4.47 -5.73 -27.08
C THR A 3 -5.69 -5.49 -26.21
N ASP A 4 -6.14 -6.52 -25.49
CA ASP A 4 -7.13 -6.34 -24.44
C ASP A 4 -6.46 -5.52 -23.33
N ALA A 5 -6.76 -4.22 -23.31
CA ALA A 5 -6.46 -3.38 -22.17
C ALA A 5 -7.35 -3.88 -21.03
N VAL A 6 -6.74 -4.62 -20.10
CA VAL A 6 -7.39 -5.01 -18.84
C VAL A 6 -7.81 -3.71 -18.17
N THR A 7 -9.12 -3.45 -18.21
CA THR A 7 -9.69 -2.24 -17.63
C THR A 7 -9.75 -2.50 -16.13
N LEU A 8 -8.85 -1.87 -15.38
CA LEU A 8 -8.77 -1.98 -13.94
C LEU A 8 -9.94 -1.22 -13.30
N GLU A 9 -11.04 -1.91 -13.00
CA GLU A 9 -12.04 -1.41 -12.05
C GLU A 9 -11.44 -1.53 -10.63
N LEU A 10 -10.75 -0.48 -10.20
CA LEU A 10 -10.30 -0.31 -8.82
C LEU A 10 -11.37 0.47 -8.06
N ASP A 11 -11.95 -0.15 -7.03
CA ASP A 11 -12.83 0.56 -6.09
C ASP A 11 -11.95 1.38 -5.13
N LEU A 12 -11.73 2.64 -5.50
CA LEU A 12 -10.73 3.53 -4.90
C LEU A 12 -11.22 4.20 -3.60
N ASP A 13 -12.46 3.97 -3.16
CA ASP A 13 -13.05 4.67 -2.01
C ASP A 13 -12.59 4.14 -0.63
N VAL A 14 -11.83 3.03 -0.59
CA VAL A 14 -11.49 2.30 0.65
C VAL A 14 -10.02 2.43 1.08
N PHE A 15 -9.19 3.11 0.29
CA PHE A 15 -7.76 3.20 0.58
C PHE A 15 -7.44 4.27 1.63
N ALA A 16 -6.77 3.85 2.70
CA ALA A 16 -6.40 4.70 3.83
C ALA A 16 -4.97 5.27 3.72
N GLY A 17 -4.37 5.22 2.52
CA GLY A 17 -3.01 5.68 2.26
C GLY A 17 -2.28 4.86 1.18
N PRO A 18 -1.05 5.24 0.83
CA PRO A 18 -0.30 4.67 -0.31
C PRO A 18 0.12 3.21 -0.11
N PHE A 19 0.40 2.80 1.14
CA PHE A 19 0.70 1.41 1.48
C PHE A 19 -0.47 0.47 1.20
N ASP A 20 -1.69 0.95 1.41
CA ASP A 20 -2.89 0.15 1.19
C ASP A 20 -3.19 -0.05 -0.29
N LEU A 21 -2.97 1.00 -1.09
CA LEU A 21 -3.02 0.90 -2.54
C LEU A 21 -2.02 -0.13 -3.04
N LEU A 22 -0.75 -0.03 -2.62
CA LEU A 22 0.29 -0.97 -3.05
C LEU A 22 -0.03 -2.41 -2.61
N LEU A 23 -0.48 -2.59 -1.36
CA LEU A 23 -0.91 -3.89 -0.86
C LEU A 23 -2.07 -4.46 -1.68
N SER A 24 -3.02 -3.62 -2.09
CA SER A 24 -4.16 -4.07 -2.90
C SER A 24 -3.75 -4.55 -4.29
N LEU A 25 -2.78 -3.89 -4.91
CA LEU A 25 -2.24 -4.30 -6.22
C LEU A 25 -1.48 -5.62 -6.10
N ILE A 26 -0.63 -5.77 -5.08
CA ILE A 26 0.12 -7.02 -4.80
C ILE A 26 -0.83 -8.19 -4.51
N LEU A 27 -1.83 -7.99 -3.65
CA LEU A 27 -2.73 -9.06 -3.21
C LEU A 27 -3.78 -9.43 -4.27
N ARG A 28 -4.27 -8.47 -5.05
CA ARG A 28 -5.31 -8.75 -6.06
C ARG A 28 -4.73 -9.47 -7.27
N ASP A 29 -3.52 -9.10 -7.67
CA ASP A 29 -2.92 -9.60 -8.91
C ASP A 29 -1.94 -10.76 -8.65
N GLU A 30 -1.81 -11.22 -7.38
CA GLU A 30 -0.86 -12.24 -6.93
C GLU A 30 0.58 -11.97 -7.40
N LEU A 31 0.93 -10.69 -7.57
CA LEU A 31 2.20 -10.25 -8.12
C LEU A 31 3.27 -10.16 -7.02
N ASP A 32 4.50 -10.51 -7.37
CA ASP A 32 5.66 -10.15 -6.55
C ASP A 32 5.77 -8.61 -6.50
N LEU A 33 6.16 -8.06 -5.35
CA LEU A 33 6.46 -6.63 -5.17
C LEU A 33 7.40 -6.10 -6.27
N LEU A 34 8.37 -6.93 -6.70
CA LEU A 34 9.31 -6.58 -7.75
C LEU A 34 8.68 -6.59 -9.15
N GLU A 35 7.61 -7.35 -9.35
CA GLU A 35 6.90 -7.45 -10.63
C GLU A 35 5.85 -6.35 -10.81
N VAL A 36 5.37 -5.73 -9.73
CA VAL A 36 4.38 -4.63 -9.80
C VAL A 36 4.84 -3.49 -10.71
N GLU A 37 4.10 -3.20 -11.78
CA GLU A 37 4.43 -2.09 -12.67
C GLU A 37 4.23 -0.74 -11.96
N LEU A 38 5.31 0.04 -11.84
CA LEU A 38 5.26 1.31 -11.10
C LEU A 38 4.30 2.32 -11.74
N ALA A 39 4.13 2.23 -13.07
CA ALA A 39 3.17 3.03 -13.81
C ALA A 39 1.73 2.78 -13.35
N ASP A 40 1.36 1.52 -13.14
CA ASP A 40 0.01 1.15 -12.69
C ASP A 40 -0.27 1.67 -11.29
N VAL A 41 0.72 1.60 -10.39
CA VAL A 41 0.63 2.16 -9.03
C VAL A 41 0.39 3.68 -9.08
N VAL A 42 1.13 4.39 -9.93
CA VAL A 42 1.00 5.85 -10.08
C VAL A 42 -0.33 6.23 -10.70
N LEU A 43 -0.77 5.55 -11.75
CA LEU A 43 -2.05 5.82 -12.39
C LEU A 43 -3.22 5.56 -11.42
N ALA A 44 -3.21 4.43 -10.73
CA ALA A 44 -4.21 4.11 -9.72
C ALA A 44 -4.26 5.15 -8.58
N TYR A 45 -3.11 5.65 -8.15
CA TYR A 45 -3.06 6.70 -7.13
C TYR A 45 -3.58 8.04 -7.64
N LEU A 46 -3.27 8.42 -8.88
CA LEU A 46 -3.78 9.65 -9.48
C LEU A 46 -5.30 9.59 -9.67
N ASP A 47 -5.84 8.44 -10.07
CA ASP A 47 -7.29 8.21 -10.15
C ASP A 47 -7.94 8.35 -8.76
N HIS A 48 -7.29 7.82 -7.71
CA HIS A 48 -7.73 7.97 -6.32
C HIS A 48 -7.75 9.42 -5.84
N LEU A 49 -6.76 10.22 -6.24
CA LEU A 49 -6.72 11.66 -5.94
C LEU A 49 -7.79 12.42 -6.74
N GLY A 50 -8.01 12.06 -8.00
CA GLY A 50 -9.00 12.71 -8.88
C GLY A 50 -10.44 12.51 -8.42
N ALA A 51 -10.72 11.46 -7.65
CA ALA A 51 -12.03 11.22 -7.03
C ALA A 51 -12.32 12.16 -5.83
N ARG A 52 -11.31 12.88 -5.31
CA ARG A 52 -11.47 13.80 -4.17
C ARG A 52 -11.42 15.26 -4.63
N ASP A 53 -12.33 16.08 -4.11
CA ASP A 53 -12.35 17.53 -4.37
C ASP A 53 -11.19 18.28 -3.69
N GLU A 54 -10.49 17.67 -2.74
CA GLU A 54 -9.41 18.30 -1.97
C GLU A 54 -8.17 17.38 -1.91
N LEU A 55 -7.00 17.96 -2.22
CA LEU A 55 -5.71 17.27 -2.20
C LEU A 55 -5.20 17.15 -0.77
N ASP A 56 -5.07 15.93 -0.28
CA ASP A 56 -4.37 15.63 0.97
C ASP A 56 -2.85 15.59 0.74
N LEU A 57 -2.18 16.68 1.13
CA LEU A 57 -0.73 16.83 1.00
C LEU A 57 0.07 15.81 1.81
N GLU A 58 -0.47 15.33 2.93
CA GLU A 58 0.21 14.34 3.78
C GLU A 58 0.26 13.00 3.03
N SER A 59 -0.90 12.50 2.59
CA SER A 59 -1.01 11.29 1.79
C SER A 59 -0.20 11.37 0.49
N ALA A 60 -0.20 12.52 -0.18
CA ALA A 60 0.57 12.73 -1.41
C ALA A 60 2.10 12.67 -1.16
N THR A 61 2.57 13.23 -0.05
CA THR A 61 3.98 13.19 0.32
C THR A 61 4.42 11.76 0.66
N GLU A 62 3.61 11.02 1.42
CA GLU A 62 3.88 9.61 1.73
C GLU A 62 3.95 8.76 0.46
N PHE A 63 3.04 9.02 -0.49
CA PHE A 63 3.04 8.33 -1.78
C PHE A 63 4.33 8.60 -2.57
N LEU A 64 4.77 9.85 -2.65
CA LEU A 64 6.02 10.19 -3.34
C LEU A 64 7.24 9.51 -2.70
N VAL A 65 7.28 9.41 -1.37
CA VAL A 65 8.35 8.69 -0.66
C VAL A 65 8.35 7.20 -1.04
N LEU A 66 7.17 6.57 -1.08
CA LEU A 66 7.03 5.16 -1.46
C LEU A 66 7.47 4.93 -2.91
N ILE A 67 7.01 5.78 -3.85
CA ILE A 67 7.37 5.65 -5.26
C ILE A 67 8.85 5.90 -5.48
N ALA A 68 9.46 6.88 -4.81
CA ALA A 68 10.89 7.12 -4.89
C ALA A 68 11.70 5.89 -4.41
N ALA A 69 11.31 5.29 -3.28
CA ALA A 69 11.96 4.09 -2.77
C ALA A 69 11.83 2.89 -3.73
N LEU A 70 10.64 2.66 -4.29
CA LEU A 70 10.42 1.61 -5.28
C LEU A 70 11.19 1.84 -6.59
N LEU A 71 11.26 3.10 -7.04
CA LEU A 71 12.01 3.47 -8.24
C LEU A 71 13.51 3.26 -8.05
N GLU A 72 14.04 3.69 -6.89
CA GLU A 72 15.43 3.45 -6.51
C GLU A 72 15.74 1.95 -6.49
N LEU A 73 14.91 1.17 -5.80
CA LEU A 73 15.04 -0.29 -5.70
C LEU A 73 15.07 -0.96 -7.08
N LYS A 74 14.10 -0.64 -7.94
CA LYS A 74 14.03 -1.19 -9.30
C LYS A 74 15.20 -0.75 -10.17
N SER A 75 15.61 0.52 -10.07
CA SER A 75 16.78 1.03 -10.79
C SER A 75 18.04 0.25 -10.40
N ARG A 76 18.27 0.03 -9.10
CA ARG A 76 19.41 -0.75 -8.58
C ARG A 76 19.38 -2.21 -9.04
N LEU A 77 18.20 -2.82 -9.15
CA LEU A 77 18.05 -4.19 -9.67
C LEU A 77 18.33 -4.30 -11.18
N MET A 78 18.09 -3.24 -11.95
CA MET A 78 18.26 -3.24 -13.41
C MET A 78 19.66 -2.86 -13.89
N LEU A 79 20.49 -2.25 -13.04
CA LEU A 79 21.85 -1.80 -13.38
C LEU A 79 22.86 -2.89 -12.99
N PRO A 80 23.46 -3.63 -13.95
CA PRO A 80 24.47 -4.61 -13.64
C PRO A 80 25.81 -3.89 -13.40
N GLY A 81 26.30 -3.92 -12.15
CA GLY A 81 27.70 -3.60 -11.84
C GLY A 81 27.98 -2.32 -11.04
N GLU A 82 26.97 -1.64 -10.51
CA GLU A 82 27.20 -0.66 -9.45
C GLU A 82 26.87 -1.30 -8.11
N GLU A 83 27.79 -2.15 -7.63
CA GLU A 83 27.97 -2.30 -6.19
C GLU A 83 28.38 -0.91 -5.68
N ILE A 84 27.40 -0.07 -5.36
CA ILE A 84 27.63 1.05 -4.47
C ILE A 84 27.90 0.38 -3.12
N GLU A 85 29.17 0.02 -2.89
CA GLU A 85 29.69 -0.47 -1.61
C GLU A 85 29.64 0.66 -0.57
N GLU A 86 28.47 1.23 -0.31
CA GLU A 86 28.24 1.88 0.97
C GLU A 86 27.95 0.77 1.96
N LEU A 87 28.88 0.55 2.90
CA LEU A 87 28.78 -0.41 4.00
C LEU A 87 27.50 -0.25 4.86
N GLU A 88 26.77 0.86 4.69
CA GLU A 88 25.53 1.19 5.40
C GLU A 88 24.25 0.95 4.56
N GLN A 89 24.36 0.69 3.26
CA GLN A 89 23.19 0.46 2.40
C GLN A 89 22.86 -1.03 2.27
N LEU A 90 21.60 -1.39 2.51
CA LEU A 90 21.07 -2.73 2.24
C LEU A 90 21.26 -3.10 0.77
N ALA A 91 21.56 -4.38 0.50
CA ALA A 91 21.53 -4.89 -0.87
C ALA A 91 20.10 -4.76 -1.44
N PRO A 92 19.91 -4.62 -2.77
CA PRO A 92 18.58 -4.44 -3.35
C PRO A 92 17.58 -5.52 -2.94
N ALA A 93 18.00 -6.78 -2.90
CA ALA A 93 17.14 -7.88 -2.44
C ALA A 93 16.72 -7.73 -0.96
N GLU A 94 17.63 -7.30 -0.09
CA GLU A 94 17.36 -7.10 1.34
C GLU A 94 16.42 -5.90 1.56
N ALA A 95 16.61 -4.82 0.80
CA ALA A 95 15.74 -3.65 0.84
C ALA A 95 14.30 -3.98 0.37
N ALA A 96 14.16 -4.86 -0.64
CA ALA A 96 12.87 -5.36 -1.08
C ALA A 96 12.18 -6.19 0.01
N GLU A 97 12.93 -7.06 0.70
CA GLU A 97 12.42 -7.88 1.80
C GLU A 97 11.96 -7.02 2.98
N GLU A 98 12.74 -6.02 3.39
CA GLU A 98 12.35 -5.07 4.44
C GLU A 98 11.05 -4.32 4.08
N LEU A 99 10.92 -3.87 2.82
CA LEU A 99 9.71 -3.19 2.36
C LEU A 99 8.50 -4.13 2.40
N LEU A 100 8.67 -5.39 1.98
CA LEU A 100 7.62 -6.41 2.05
C LEU A 100 7.19 -6.67 3.50
N GLU A 101 8.15 -6.81 4.42
CA GLU A 101 7.85 -6.99 5.85
C GLU A 101 7.02 -5.84 6.42
N ARG A 102 7.36 -4.59 6.04
CA ARG A 102 6.61 -3.39 6.45
C ARG A 102 5.19 -3.39 5.90
N LEU A 103 5.01 -3.80 4.63
CA LEU A 103 3.69 -3.94 4.01
C LEU A 103 2.84 -5.00 4.73
N LEU A 104 3.43 -6.16 5.05
CA LEU A 104 2.75 -7.22 5.80
C LEU A 104 2.40 -6.79 7.23
N ALA A 105 3.29 -6.05 7.90
CA ALA A 105 3.02 -5.50 9.22
C ALA A 105 1.85 -4.52 9.19
N TYR A 106 1.83 -3.61 8.21
CA TYR A 106 0.72 -2.68 7.98
C TYR A 106 -0.60 -3.46 7.79
N ALA A 107 -0.62 -4.43 6.88
CA ALA A 107 -1.79 -5.26 6.60
C ALA A 107 -2.33 -5.92 7.88
N ARG A 108 -1.44 -6.49 8.70
CA ARG A 108 -1.80 -7.13 9.97
C ARG A 108 -2.43 -6.15 10.95
N PHE A 109 -1.81 -5.00 11.17
CA PHE A 109 -2.32 -4.01 12.12
C PHE A 109 -3.63 -3.38 11.65
N ARG A 110 -3.77 -3.14 10.35
CA ARG A 110 -5.01 -2.70 9.73
C ARG A 110 -6.14 -3.69 9.96
N GLY A 111 -5.89 -4.97 9.68
CA GLY A 111 -6.86 -6.04 9.92
C GLY A 111 -7.26 -6.16 11.39
N ALA A 112 -6.30 -6.05 12.31
CA ALA A 112 -6.57 -6.02 13.74
C ALA A 112 -7.43 -4.81 14.13
N GLY A 113 -7.10 -3.61 13.61
CA GLY A 113 -7.88 -2.40 13.84
C GLY A 113 -9.34 -2.53 13.36
N ALA A 114 -9.55 -3.09 12.17
CA ALA A 114 -10.88 -3.35 11.62
C ALA A 114 -11.69 -4.32 12.50
N GLU A 115 -11.06 -5.38 13.00
CA GLU A 115 -11.70 -6.34 13.92
C GLU A 115 -12.06 -5.68 15.27
N LEU A 116 -11.18 -4.84 15.83
CA LEU A 116 -11.48 -4.08 17.05
C LEU A 116 -12.66 -3.12 16.82
N ALA A 117 -12.69 -2.41 15.70
CA ALA A 117 -13.78 -1.50 15.35
C ALA A 117 -15.11 -2.26 15.22
N ARG A 118 -15.11 -3.44 14.58
CA ARG A 118 -16.27 -4.32 14.47
C ARG A 118 -16.79 -4.75 15.85
N ARG A 119 -15.91 -5.19 16.74
CA ARG A 119 -16.29 -5.58 18.12
C ARG A 119 -16.89 -4.41 18.89
N ARG A 120 -16.27 -3.23 18.80
CA ARG A 120 -16.79 -2.01 19.44
C ARG A 120 -18.18 -1.65 18.94
N ALA A 121 -18.41 -1.72 17.63
CA ALA A 121 -19.72 -1.44 17.04
C ALA A 121 -20.79 -2.44 17.54
N ALA A 122 -20.44 -3.72 17.68
CA ALA A 122 -21.33 -4.73 18.25
C ALA A 122 -21.66 -4.45 19.73
N GLU A 123 -20.67 -4.06 20.54
CA GLU A 123 -20.85 -3.73 21.96
C GLU A 123 -21.81 -2.54 22.16
N LEU A 124 -21.70 -1.49 21.33
CA LEU A 124 -22.53 -0.29 21.40
C LEU A 124 -24.01 -0.56 21.08
N SER A 125 -24.33 -1.69 20.46
CA SER A 125 -25.72 -2.12 20.25
C SER A 125 -26.34 -2.79 21.49
N SER A 126 -25.53 -3.10 22.51
CA SER A 126 -25.99 -3.63 23.79
C SER A 126 -26.28 -2.49 24.78
N LEU A 127 -27.54 -2.32 25.15
CA LEU A 127 -27.93 -1.37 26.21
C LEU A 127 -27.72 -2.03 27.57
N PHE A 128 -26.77 -1.53 28.36
CA PHE A 128 -26.61 -1.94 29.75
C PHE A 128 -27.86 -1.57 30.55
N ARG A 129 -28.58 -2.57 31.07
CA ARG A 129 -29.67 -2.34 32.00
C ARG A 129 -29.06 -1.96 33.34
N SER A 130 -29.19 -0.70 33.76
CA SER A 130 -28.80 -0.29 35.12
C SER A 130 -29.63 -1.09 36.13
N ALA A 131 -28.98 -1.96 36.90
CA ALA A 131 -29.63 -2.61 38.03
C ALA A 131 -29.93 -1.55 39.09
N PRO A 132 -31.17 -1.47 39.63
CA PRO A 132 -31.48 -0.56 40.71
C PRO A 132 -30.70 -0.98 41.97
N LEU A 133 -30.06 -0.01 42.62
CA LEU A 133 -29.36 -0.14 43.90
C LEU A 133 -30.36 -0.38 45.05
#